data_AF-A0A926U7L5-F1
#
_entry.id   AF-A0A926U7L5-F1
#
_cell.length_a   1.000
_cell.length_b   1.000
_cell.length_c   1.000
_cell.angle_alpha   90.00
_cell.angle_beta   90.00
_cell.angle_gamma   90.00
#
_symmetry.space_group_name_H-M   'P 1'
#
loop_
_entity.id
_entity.type
_entity.pdbx_description
1 polymer ?
#
loop_
_entity_poly.entity_id
_entity_poly.type
_entity_poly.pdbx_seq_one_letter_code
_entity_poly.pdbx_strand_id
1 'polypeptide(L)'
;MSCIHREMPIRYPDHQPTRPITNSLSEGLATMRKPDLMEIVFHYVNGQHESFSIQDPNESQLPQQVKQNLRQFLREDWWILELPEQTLFINPKNVLKIEIRPGIELEGEGVLKDVRRITALARTR
;
A
#
# COMPACT_ATOMS: atom_id res chain seq x y z
N MET A 1 0.27 -78.55 -15.50
CA MET A 1 -0.23 -77.35 -16.19
C MET A 1 -1.74 -77.45 -16.24
N SER A 2 -2.46 -76.68 -15.43
CA SER A 2 -3.93 -76.69 -15.35
C SER A 2 -4.39 -75.24 -15.26
N CYS A 3 -5.01 -74.74 -16.33
CA CYS A 3 -5.56 -73.39 -16.41
C CYS A 3 -7.06 -73.49 -16.14
N ILE A 4 -7.50 -72.97 -14.99
CA ILE A 4 -8.90 -72.93 -14.58
C ILE A 4 -9.47 -71.58 -15.04
N HIS A 5 -10.36 -71.61 -16.03
CA HIS A 5 -11.14 -70.47 -16.50
C HIS A 5 -12.18 -70.08 -15.44
N ARG A 6 -12.15 -68.85 -14.94
CA ARG A 6 -13.24 -68.26 -14.14
C ARG A 6 -13.73 -67.01 -14.85
N GLU A 7 -14.93 -67.08 -15.39
CA GLU A 7 -15.67 -65.96 -15.96
C GLU A 7 -16.11 -65.02 -14.83
N MET A 8 -15.85 -63.71 -14.97
CA MET A 8 -16.38 -62.68 -14.09
C MET A 8 -17.55 -61.95 -14.77
N PRO A 9 -18.69 -61.73 -14.08
CA PRO A 9 -19.78 -60.94 -14.63
C PRO A 9 -19.46 -59.44 -14.59
N ILE A 10 -19.66 -58.78 -15.73
CA ILE A 10 -19.49 -57.34 -15.93
C ILE A 10 -20.62 -56.61 -15.19
N ARG A 11 -20.30 -55.84 -14.14
CA ARG A 11 -21.23 -54.89 -13.51
C ARG A 11 -21.15 -53.55 -14.25
N TYR A 12 -22.24 -53.15 -14.89
CA TYR A 12 -22.40 -51.79 -15.42
C TYR A 12 -22.65 -50.81 -14.26
N PRO A 13 -21.99 -49.64 -14.22
CA PRO A 13 -22.31 -48.61 -13.24
C PRO A 13 -23.58 -47.84 -13.64
N ASP A 14 -24.49 -47.68 -12.68
CA ASP A 14 -25.67 -46.82 -12.78
C ASP A 14 -25.26 -45.36 -13.10
N HIS A 15 -25.74 -44.85 -14.24
CA HIS A 15 -25.67 -43.43 -14.55
C HIS A 15 -26.74 -42.69 -13.76
N GLN A 16 -26.35 -42.04 -12.65
CA GLN A 16 -27.19 -41.00 -12.04
C GLN A 16 -27.13 -39.71 -12.89
N PRO A 17 -28.27 -39.07 -13.20
CA PRO A 17 -28.27 -37.76 -13.84
C PRO A 17 -27.88 -36.68 -12.82
N THR A 18 -26.70 -36.09 -13.00
CA THR A 18 -26.23 -34.92 -12.24
C THR A 18 -27.12 -33.71 -12.56
N ARG A 19 -27.74 -33.13 -11.53
CA ARG A 19 -28.55 -31.91 -11.61
C ARG A 19 -27.74 -30.74 -12.20
N PRO A 20 -28.34 -29.84 -13.00
CA PRO A 20 -27.66 -28.64 -13.44
C PRO A 20 -27.45 -27.70 -12.25
N ILE A 21 -26.19 -27.34 -12.00
CA ILE A 21 -25.80 -26.33 -11.01
C ILE A 21 -26.13 -24.97 -11.61
N THR A 22 -27.19 -24.34 -11.15
CA THR A 22 -27.44 -22.90 -11.37
C THR A 22 -26.53 -22.12 -10.43
N ASN A 23 -25.35 -21.71 -10.91
CA ASN A 23 -24.57 -20.69 -10.21
C ASN A 23 -25.05 -19.30 -10.64
N SER A 24 -26.00 -18.81 -9.86
CA SER A 24 -26.42 -17.42 -9.77
C SER A 24 -25.28 -16.53 -9.26
N LEU A 25 -25.14 -15.39 -9.94
CA LEU A 25 -24.56 -14.11 -9.51
C LEU A 25 -23.67 -14.09 -8.26
N SER A 26 -22.39 -13.78 -8.48
CA SER A 26 -21.64 -12.90 -7.58
C SER A 26 -20.79 -11.96 -8.43
N GLU A 27 -21.34 -10.81 -8.78
CA GLU A 27 -20.57 -9.62 -9.14
C GLU A 27 -19.78 -9.21 -7.90
N GLY A 28 -18.61 -9.83 -7.72
CA GLY A 28 -17.62 -9.35 -6.79
C GLY A 28 -17.02 -8.09 -7.39
N LEU A 29 -17.51 -6.93 -6.94
CA LEU A 29 -16.81 -5.67 -7.07
C LEU A 29 -15.41 -5.87 -6.48
N ALA A 30 -14.44 -6.15 -7.34
CA ALA A 30 -13.04 -6.00 -6.99
C ALA A 30 -12.85 -4.51 -6.71
N THR A 31 -12.96 -4.11 -5.45
CA THR A 31 -12.34 -2.88 -4.98
C THR A 31 -10.88 -2.98 -5.40
N MET A 32 -10.53 -2.26 -6.46
CA MET A 32 -9.17 -2.00 -6.87
C MET A 32 -8.49 -1.46 -5.62
N ARG A 33 -7.68 -2.29 -4.94
CA ARG A 33 -6.82 -1.81 -3.87
C ARG A 33 -5.92 -0.80 -4.56
N LYS A 34 -6.15 0.48 -4.30
CA LYS A 34 -5.17 1.51 -4.62
C LYS A 34 -3.88 1.00 -3.96
N PRO A 35 -2.77 0.82 -4.70
CA PRO A 35 -1.52 0.40 -4.08
C PRO A 35 -1.28 1.31 -2.88
N ASP A 36 -0.80 0.74 -1.77
CA ASP A 36 -0.52 1.45 -0.52
C ASP A 36 0.66 2.41 -0.76
N LEU A 37 0.40 3.44 -1.54
CA LEU A 37 1.33 4.44 -1.97
C LEU A 37 1.48 5.44 -0.84
N MET A 38 2.73 5.59 -0.38
CA MET A 38 3.06 6.64 0.55
C MET A 38 3.19 7.96 -0.21
N GLU A 39 2.41 8.96 0.17
CA GLU A 39 2.49 10.32 -0.34
C GLU A 39 3.27 11.19 0.65
N ILE A 40 4.24 11.95 0.15
CA ILE A 40 4.92 13.03 0.87
C ILE A 40 4.53 14.37 0.24
N VAL A 41 4.13 15.32 1.08
CA VAL A 41 3.69 16.66 0.64
C VAL A 41 4.59 17.71 1.28
N PHE A 42 5.27 18.51 0.46
CA PHE A 42 6.02 19.68 0.90
C PHE A 42 5.17 20.93 0.77
N HIS A 43 5.09 21.70 1.85
CA HIS A 43 4.42 23.01 1.88
C HIS A 43 5.50 24.08 1.96
N TYR A 44 5.59 24.96 0.95
CA TYR A 44 6.64 25.96 0.84
C TYR A 44 6.26 27.30 1.46
N VAL A 45 7.27 28.12 1.78
CA VAL A 45 7.12 29.47 2.35
C VAL A 45 6.30 30.43 1.48
N ASN A 46 6.27 30.20 0.18
CA ASN A 46 5.50 31.00 -0.78
C ASN A 46 4.03 30.58 -0.90
N GLY A 47 3.58 29.60 -0.11
CA GLY A 47 2.21 29.07 -0.14
C GLY A 47 1.96 27.98 -1.18
N GLN A 48 2.94 27.65 -2.03
CA GLN A 48 2.85 26.51 -2.93
C GLN A 48 3.05 25.19 -2.17
N HIS A 49 2.56 24.10 -2.76
CA HIS A 49 2.83 22.76 -2.26
C HIS A 49 3.07 21.80 -3.42
N GLU A 50 3.89 20.79 -3.17
CA GLU A 50 4.16 19.70 -4.10
C GLU A 50 3.94 18.37 -3.39
N SER A 51 3.39 17.39 -4.12
CA SER A 51 3.07 16.07 -3.59
C SER A 51 3.76 14.99 -4.42
N PHE A 52 4.42 14.05 -3.76
CA PHE A 52 5.20 12.98 -4.38
C PHE A 52 4.73 11.63 -3.85
N SER A 53 4.57 10.67 -4.76
CA SER A 53 4.25 9.28 -4.40
C SER A 53 5.52 8.45 -4.36
N ILE A 54 5.76 7.79 -3.24
CA ILE A 54 6.87 6.85 -3.05
C ILE A 54 6.33 5.46 -3.35
N GLN A 55 6.90 4.82 -4.37
CA GLN A 55 6.62 3.43 -4.72
C GLN A 55 7.88 2.62 -4.38
N ASP A 56 7.74 1.57 -3.59
CA ASP A 56 8.80 0.58 -3.42
C ASP A 56 8.30 -0.74 -4.02
N PRO A 57 9.10 -1.42 -4.85
CA PRO A 57 8.74 -2.73 -5.40
C PRO A 57 8.46 -3.78 -4.32
N ASN A 58 8.93 -3.58 -3.08
CA ASN A 58 8.63 -4.40 -1.92
C ASN A 58 7.68 -3.66 -0.96
N GLU A 59 6.40 -3.57 -1.33
CA GLU A 59 5.33 -2.88 -0.57
C GLU A 59 5.33 -3.23 0.93
N SER A 60 5.68 -4.47 1.29
CA SER A 60 5.72 -4.95 2.69
C SER A 60 6.80 -4.31 3.57
N GLN A 61 7.87 -3.75 2.98
CA GLN A 61 9.00 -3.16 3.73
C GLN A 61 9.08 -1.63 3.61
N LEU A 62 8.31 -1.05 2.69
CA LEU A 62 8.25 0.39 2.42
C LEU A 62 8.16 1.24 3.70
N PRO A 63 7.31 0.93 4.71
CA PRO A 63 7.22 1.78 5.89
C PRO A 63 8.50 1.80 6.72
N GLN A 64 9.19 0.66 6.89
CA GLN A 64 10.38 0.56 7.73
C GLN A 64 11.57 1.26 7.07
N GLN A 65 11.78 1.01 5.78
CA GLN A 65 12.88 1.56 5.00
C GLN A 65 12.71 3.05 4.78
N VAL A 66 11.50 3.51 4.48
CA VAL A 66 11.20 4.95 4.40
C VAL A 66 11.41 5.61 5.76
N LYS A 67 10.98 5.01 6.89
CA LYS A 67 11.20 5.62 8.23
C LYS A 67 12.67 5.83 8.58
N GLN A 68 13.56 4.92 8.17
CA GLN A 68 14.99 5.05 8.41
C GLN A 68 15.61 6.10 7.49
N ASN A 69 15.34 6.00 6.18
CA ASN A 69 15.90 6.90 5.18
C ASN A 69 15.39 8.33 5.32
N LEU A 70 14.11 8.51 5.68
CA LEU A 70 13.49 9.81 5.84
C LEU A 70 14.16 10.63 6.93
N ARG A 71 14.49 10.04 8.08
CA ARG A 71 15.15 10.80 9.16
C ARG A 71 16.52 11.31 8.76
N GLN A 72 17.27 10.53 8.01
CA GLN A 72 18.54 10.96 7.47
C GLN A 72 18.33 12.05 6.42
N PHE A 73 17.47 11.80 5.44
CA PHE A 73 17.08 12.75 4.40
C PHE A 73 16.69 14.12 4.98
N LEU A 74 15.85 14.15 6.03
CA LEU A 74 15.39 15.39 6.67
C LEU A 74 16.48 16.15 7.44
N ARG A 75 17.64 15.54 7.72
CA ARG A 75 18.78 16.20 8.37
C ARG A 75 19.74 16.85 7.38
N GLU A 76 19.66 16.51 6.09
CA GLU A 76 20.55 17.05 5.07
C GLU A 76 20.22 18.51 4.77
N ASP A 77 21.27 19.28 4.41
CA ASP A 77 21.13 20.69 4.00
C ASP A 77 20.40 20.86 2.66
N TRP A 78 20.38 19.80 1.84
CA TRP A 78 19.71 19.73 0.55
C TRP A 78 18.99 18.39 0.42
N TRP A 79 17.74 18.45 0.01
CA TRP A 79 16.92 17.28 -0.23
C TRP A 79 16.90 16.95 -1.71
N ILE A 80 17.36 15.76 -2.06
CA ILE A 80 17.45 15.32 -3.45
C ILE A 80 16.35 14.29 -3.69
N LEU A 81 15.46 14.59 -4.64
CA LEU A 81 14.43 13.66 -5.09
C LEU A 81 14.72 13.26 -6.52
N GLU A 82 14.91 11.96 -6.73
CA GLU A 82 15.03 11.38 -8.06
C GLU A 82 13.64 10.95 -8.53
N LEU A 83 13.14 11.60 -9.57
CA LEU A 83 11.91 11.22 -10.28
C LEU A 83 12.29 10.57 -11.62
N PRO A 84 11.38 9.80 -12.25
CA PRO A 84 11.67 9.16 -13.52
C PRO A 84 12.13 10.11 -14.64
N GLU A 85 11.67 11.35 -14.61
CA GLU A 85 11.92 12.34 -15.66
C GLU A 85 12.96 13.41 -15.27
N GLN A 86 13.21 13.60 -13.97
CA GLN A 86 14.07 14.68 -13.49
C GLN A 86 14.55 14.46 -12.05
N THR A 87 15.61 15.17 -11.68
CA THR A 87 16.08 15.24 -10.29
C THR A 87 15.77 16.62 -9.72
N LEU A 88 15.12 16.65 -8.56
CA LEU A 88 14.81 17.88 -7.84
C LEU A 88 15.78 18.07 -6.67
N PHE A 89 16.25 19.29 -6.51
CA PHE A 89 17.02 19.73 -5.34
C PHE A 89 16.18 20.73 -4.56
N ILE A 90 15.76 20.33 -3.37
CA ILE A 90 14.90 21.13 -2.50
C ILE A 90 15.76 21.69 -1.36
N ASN A 91 15.71 23.01 -1.19
CA ASN A 91 16.29 23.67 -0.02
C ASN A 91 15.27 23.61 1.13
N PRO A 92 15.54 22.88 2.23
CA PRO A 92 14.62 22.75 3.35
C PRO A 92 14.30 24.09 4.03
N LYS A 93 15.16 25.12 3.88
CA LYS A 93 14.89 26.48 4.40
C LYS A 93 13.65 27.14 3.76
N ASN A 94 13.24 26.65 2.59
CA ASN A 94 12.04 27.12 1.90
C ASN A 94 10.81 26.26 2.18
N VAL A 95 10.93 25.18 2.96
CA VAL A 95 9.84 24.27 3.31
C VAL A 95 9.33 24.60 4.71
N LEU A 96 8.04 24.94 4.82
CA LEU A 96 7.37 25.24 6.09
C LEU A 96 6.96 23.98 6.84
N LYS A 97 6.48 22.97 6.10
CA LYS A 97 5.89 21.76 6.68
C LYS A 97 5.98 20.62 5.68
N ILE A 98 6.14 19.42 6.22
CA ILE A 98 6.04 18.16 5.49
C ILE A 98 4.87 17.37 6.04
N GLU A 99 4.07 16.79 5.16
CA GLU A 99 3.03 15.83 5.53
C GLU A 99 3.32 14.48 4.86
N ILE A 100 3.07 13.38 5.58
CA ILE A 100 3.21 12.03 5.05
C ILE A 100 1.88 11.31 5.23
N ARG A 101 1.42 10.66 4.17
CA ARG A 101 0.13 9.96 4.11
C ARG A 101 0.34 8.57 3.48
N PRO A 102 -0.23 7.49 4.04
CA PRO A 102 -0.84 7.42 5.37
C PRO A 102 0.20 7.74 6.46
N GLY A 103 -0.28 8.15 7.63
CA GLY A 103 0.60 8.53 8.73
C GLY A 103 1.51 7.37 9.14
N ILE A 104 2.82 7.63 9.22
CA ILE A 104 3.82 6.65 9.65
C ILE A 104 4.25 6.94 11.09
N GLU A 105 4.43 5.89 11.90
CA GLU A 105 5.02 6.04 13.23
C GLU A 105 6.53 6.25 13.12
N LEU A 106 7.00 7.43 13.49
CA LEU A 106 8.42 7.70 13.67
C LEU A 106 8.83 7.33 15.11
N GLU A 107 10.05 6.86 15.27
CA GLU A 107 10.63 6.52 16.58
C GLU A 107 11.92 7.28 16.81
N GLY A 108 12.25 7.61 18.05
CA GLY A 108 13.52 8.26 18.40
C GLY A 108 13.34 9.56 19.18
N GLU A 109 14.47 10.15 19.54
CA GLU A 109 14.54 11.41 20.28
C GLU A 109 13.88 12.56 19.49
N GLY A 110 13.08 13.38 20.18
CA GLY A 110 12.35 14.50 19.58
C GLY A 110 11.01 14.15 18.94
N VAL A 111 10.59 12.88 18.94
CA VAL A 111 9.26 12.47 18.46
C VAL A 111 8.27 12.38 19.62
N LEU A 112 7.18 13.16 19.53
CA LEU A 112 6.06 13.04 20.46
C LEU A 112 5.05 12.01 19.94
N LYS A 113 4.78 10.97 20.74
CA LYS A 113 3.79 9.93 20.45
C LYS A 113 2.43 10.29 21.06
N ASP A 114 1.36 9.70 20.52
CA ASP A 114 -0.03 9.82 21.02
C ASP A 114 -0.57 11.26 21.16
N VAL A 115 -0.01 12.20 20.39
CA VAL A 115 -0.45 13.59 20.40
C VAL A 115 -1.77 13.71 19.64
N ARG A 116 -2.77 14.31 20.27
CA ARG A 116 -4.04 14.67 19.64
C ARG A 116 -4.06 16.17 19.40
N ARG A 117 -4.44 16.58 18.19
CA ARG A 117 -4.69 17.99 17.90
C ARG A 117 -5.95 18.43 18.64
N ILE A 118 -5.80 19.31 19.62
CA ILE A 118 -6.91 19.96 20.32
C ILE A 118 -7.07 21.35 19.71
N THR A 119 -7.84 21.46 18.64
CA THR A 119 -8.25 22.77 18.10
C THR A 119 -9.76 22.83 18.07
N ALA A 120 -10.34 23.83 18.75
CA ALA A 120 -11.67 24.32 18.46
C ALA A 120 -11.60 25.16 17.17
N LEU A 121 -11.54 24.51 16.01
CA LEU A 121 -11.66 25.21 14.73
C LEU A 121 -13.12 25.65 14.57
N ALA A 122 -13.50 26.75 15.21
CA ALA A 122 -14.74 27.43 14.91
C ALA A 122 -14.59 28.02 13.50
N ARG A 123 -15.11 27.29 12.50
CA ARG A 123 -15.42 27.89 11.20
C ARG A 123 -16.53 28.90 11.44
N THR A 124 -16.19 30.17 11.63
CA THR A 124 -17.18 31.23 11.45
C THR A 124 -17.56 31.22 9.98
N ARG A 125 -18.88 31.12 9.74
CA ARG A 125 -19.52 30.91 8.44
C ARG A 125 -19.12 31.94 7.39
#